data_AF-A0A5B8LSA7-F1
#
_entry.id   AF-A0A5B8LSA7-F1
#
_cell.length_a   1.000
_cell.length_b   1.000
_cell.length_c   1.000
_cell.angle_alpha   90.00
_cell.angle_beta   90.00
_cell.angle_gamma   90.00
#
_symmetry.space_group_name_H-M   'P 1'
#
loop_
_entity.id
_entity.type
_entity.pdbx_description
1 polymer ?
#
loop_
_entity_poly.entity_id
_entity_poly.type
_entity_poly.pdbx_seq_one_letter_code
_entity_poly.pdbx_strand_id
1 'polypeptide(L)'
;MRRPVRIGRPRADNSVRTGAALAAALLCGVLAQPALAQSVSTTGDIYTTNSTPLSSPTWTVGISGTDELVVGYPTLGTMLVEDGGQVINGNGYVGYIGAGTVTVRGSHPVSGDPSSWSNSGFLMVGDQGGTGILNIEQGGLVRASEVTIGSGSSSNGTINLLGDALSGRGVIETSRINAGNGTAALVIDGGVLRTTADGSFLNNFILPISIGSEGVWFDSNGHIMAVSPIFTGSGTFNKIGAGTVNLTGNSSGFGGMTIIEAGTLQFSGTSGFIAGNILNDSILSFNRSNAPFRA
;
A
#
# COMPACT_ATOMS: atom_id res chain seq x y z
N MET A 1 12.98 25.70 99.59
CA MET A 1 14.39 25.73 100.04
C MET A 1 15.24 24.86 99.12
N ARG A 2 16.58 25.03 99.10
CA ARG A 2 17.62 24.19 98.45
C ARG A 2 17.66 24.09 96.89
N ARG A 3 18.76 24.62 96.33
CA ARG A 3 19.55 24.13 95.16
C ARG A 3 20.68 23.18 95.71
N PRO A 4 21.68 22.63 94.98
CA PRO A 4 22.04 22.60 93.53
C PRO A 4 21.49 21.32 92.80
N VAL A 5 22.09 20.57 91.84
CA VAL A 5 23.47 20.38 91.29
C VAL A 5 23.42 19.97 89.78
N ARG A 6 24.58 19.77 89.11
CA ARG A 6 24.76 19.26 87.74
C ARG A 6 25.36 17.84 87.72
N ILE A 7 25.15 17.12 86.61
CA ILE A 7 26.05 16.26 85.78
C ILE A 7 25.22 15.94 84.50
N GLY A 8 25.71 15.79 83.27
CA GLY A 8 27.01 15.99 82.61
C GLY A 8 26.90 15.44 81.17
N ARG A 9 27.49 16.08 80.14
CA ARG A 9 27.40 15.60 78.73
C ARG A 9 28.64 14.79 78.33
N PRO A 10 28.43 13.63 77.67
CA PRO A 10 29.28 13.19 76.55
C PRO A 10 28.57 13.30 75.18
N ARG A 11 29.26 12.88 74.10
CA ARG A 11 28.87 13.04 72.68
C ARG A 11 29.35 11.82 71.88
N ALA A 12 28.44 11.11 71.21
CA ALA A 12 28.62 10.09 70.14
C ALA A 12 27.21 9.56 69.82
N ASP A 13 26.67 9.70 68.60
CA ASP A 13 26.83 8.81 67.42
C ASP A 13 26.30 7.39 67.67
N ASN A 14 25.33 6.87 66.89
CA ASN A 14 25.47 6.74 65.43
C ASN A 14 24.15 6.56 64.64
N SER A 15 24.25 6.71 63.31
CA SER A 15 23.36 6.17 62.26
C SER A 15 21.83 6.28 62.40
N VAL A 16 21.26 7.42 61.99
CA VAL A 16 19.93 7.43 61.34
C VAL A 16 20.13 7.00 59.89
N ARG A 17 19.59 5.85 59.47
CA ARG A 17 19.52 5.50 58.05
C ARG A 17 18.34 6.22 57.40
N THR A 18 18.62 7.18 56.53
CA THR A 18 17.64 8.00 55.82
C THR A 18 16.90 7.19 54.74
N GLY A 19 15.78 6.57 55.12
CA GLY A 19 14.81 5.99 54.18
C GLY A 19 14.00 7.07 53.48
N ALA A 20 14.60 7.80 52.54
CA ALA A 20 13.90 8.78 51.72
C ALA A 20 13.01 8.06 50.71
N ALA A 21 11.69 8.02 50.96
CA ALA A 21 10.72 7.52 50.00
C ALA A 21 10.63 8.48 48.82
N LEU A 22 11.31 8.15 47.71
CA LEU A 22 11.25 8.92 46.48
C LEU A 22 9.86 8.72 45.85
N ALA A 23 9.00 9.73 45.99
CA ALA A 23 7.72 9.76 45.30
C ALA A 23 7.96 9.94 43.79
N ALA A 24 8.07 8.83 43.07
CA ALA A 24 8.21 8.81 41.62
C ALA A 24 6.89 9.27 40.98
N ALA A 25 6.74 10.57 40.82
CA ALA A 25 5.71 11.13 39.95
C ALA A 25 6.00 10.66 38.52
N LEU A 26 5.22 9.68 38.03
CA LEU A 26 5.11 9.43 36.61
C LEU A 26 4.46 10.67 35.99
N LEU A 27 5.30 11.62 35.59
CA LEU A 27 4.92 12.61 34.59
C LEU A 27 4.62 11.80 33.32
N CYS A 28 3.34 11.52 33.09
CA CYS A 28 2.88 10.91 31.85
C CYS A 28 3.03 11.95 30.75
N GLY A 29 4.27 12.09 30.29
CA GLY A 29 4.65 12.89 29.15
C GLY A 29 4.06 12.24 27.91
N VAL A 30 2.78 12.52 27.68
CA VAL A 30 2.22 12.52 26.33
C VAL A 30 3.06 13.54 25.57
N LEU A 31 4.12 13.05 24.92
CA LEU A 31 4.69 13.73 23.79
C LEU A 31 3.52 13.93 22.84
N ALA A 32 3.07 15.18 22.71
CA ALA A 32 2.19 15.55 21.62
C ALA A 32 3.00 15.23 20.36
N GLN A 33 2.72 14.06 19.76
CA GLN A 33 3.18 13.75 18.42
C GLN A 33 2.78 14.95 17.55
N PRO A 34 3.66 15.44 16.66
CA PRO A 34 3.28 16.54 15.78
C PRO A 34 1.97 16.15 15.11
N ALA A 35 0.95 16.98 15.25
CA ALA A 35 -0.36 16.71 14.69
C ALA A 35 -0.21 16.72 13.17
N LEU A 36 -0.02 15.54 12.60
CA LEU A 36 0.18 15.33 11.19
C LEU A 36 -1.09 15.78 10.47
N ALA A 37 -1.01 16.94 9.82
CA ALA A 37 -2.14 17.58 9.19
C ALA A 37 -2.35 16.96 7.82
N GLN A 38 -3.56 16.45 7.57
CA GLN A 38 -3.99 15.92 6.27
C GLN A 38 -3.49 16.81 5.13
N SER A 39 -2.66 16.23 4.27
CA SER A 39 -1.79 16.96 3.36
C SER A 39 -2.00 16.46 1.93
N VAL A 40 -2.32 17.40 1.03
CA VAL A 40 -2.07 17.23 -0.41
C VAL A 40 -1.15 18.37 -0.83
N SER A 41 0.06 18.01 -1.23
CA SER A 41 1.10 18.95 -1.63
C SER A 41 1.75 18.55 -2.95
N THR A 42 2.25 19.52 -3.69
CA THR A 42 2.83 19.32 -5.02
C THR A 42 4.02 20.22 -5.28
N THR A 43 4.98 19.76 -6.07
CA THR A 43 6.03 20.62 -6.66
C THR A 43 6.19 20.33 -8.15
N GLY A 44 6.55 21.35 -8.93
CA GLY A 44 6.66 21.26 -10.39
C GLY A 44 5.31 21.27 -11.10
N ASP A 45 5.27 20.63 -12.27
CA ASP A 45 4.17 20.73 -13.23
C ASP A 45 2.96 19.84 -12.87
N ILE A 46 1.85 20.49 -12.55
CA ILE A 46 0.53 19.88 -12.32
C ILE A 46 -0.47 20.51 -13.27
N TYR A 47 -1.22 19.69 -14.01
CA TYR A 47 -2.27 20.13 -14.93
C TYR A 47 -3.63 19.52 -14.55
N THR A 48 -4.69 20.32 -14.69
CA THR A 48 -6.09 19.90 -14.48
C THR A 48 -7.01 20.52 -15.52
N THR A 49 -8.06 19.81 -15.95
CA THR A 49 -9.01 20.31 -16.95
C THR A 49 -10.10 21.23 -16.37
N ASN A 50 -10.47 21.04 -15.10
CA ASN A 50 -11.49 21.83 -14.41
C ASN A 50 -10.92 22.51 -13.15
N SER A 51 -10.58 23.79 -13.27
CA SER A 51 -9.88 24.59 -12.27
C SER A 51 -10.78 25.15 -11.16
N THR A 52 -11.44 24.26 -10.41
CA THR A 52 -11.87 24.64 -9.05
C THR A 52 -10.65 24.82 -8.15
N PRO A 53 -10.67 25.70 -7.13
CA PRO A 53 -9.50 25.94 -6.28
C PRO A 53 -9.10 24.70 -5.48
N LEU A 54 -8.00 24.05 -5.86
CA LEU A 54 -7.44 22.90 -5.15
C LEU A 54 -6.89 23.34 -3.80
N SER A 55 -7.36 22.71 -2.72
CA SER A 55 -6.98 23.07 -1.35
C SER A 55 -6.75 21.82 -0.49
N SER A 56 -5.62 21.77 0.20
CA SER A 56 -5.39 20.74 1.23
C SER A 56 -6.45 20.90 2.33
N PRO A 57 -7.06 19.82 2.85
CA PRO A 57 -6.69 18.40 2.68
C PRO A 57 -7.35 17.65 1.52
N THR A 58 -8.29 18.26 0.79
CA THR A 58 -9.15 17.56 -0.17
C THR A 58 -9.13 18.25 -1.54
N TRP A 59 -8.40 17.67 -2.48
CA TRP A 59 -8.37 18.10 -3.87
C TRP A 59 -9.49 17.40 -4.64
N THR A 60 -10.42 18.18 -5.22
CA THR A 60 -11.44 17.66 -6.12
C THR A 60 -11.33 18.38 -7.46
N VAL A 61 -10.89 17.68 -8.50
CA VAL A 61 -10.88 18.19 -9.89
C VAL A 61 -12.24 17.98 -10.54
N GLY A 62 -12.91 16.87 -10.19
CA GLY A 62 -14.21 16.48 -10.71
C GLY A 62 -14.41 14.96 -10.62
N ILE A 63 -15.39 14.43 -11.35
CA ILE A 63 -15.71 12.97 -11.40
C ILE A 63 -16.21 12.50 -12.78
N SER A 64 -16.29 13.37 -13.78
CA SER A 64 -16.50 12.98 -15.18
C SER A 64 -15.22 12.35 -15.75
N GLY A 65 -15.33 11.44 -16.72
CA GLY A 65 -14.18 10.93 -17.49
C GLY A 65 -13.47 11.96 -18.39
N THR A 66 -13.72 13.26 -18.14
CA THR A 66 -13.09 14.44 -18.74
C THR A 66 -12.38 15.32 -17.71
N ASP A 67 -12.47 14.98 -16.43
CA ASP A 67 -11.92 15.76 -15.31
C ASP A 67 -10.53 15.21 -14.98
N GLU A 68 -9.51 15.63 -15.73
CA GLU A 68 -8.19 15.01 -15.71
C GLU A 68 -7.30 15.64 -14.64
N LEU A 69 -6.51 14.81 -13.95
CA LEU A 69 -5.39 15.23 -13.11
C LEU A 69 -4.10 14.66 -13.68
N VAL A 70 -3.18 15.52 -14.09
CA VAL A 70 -1.90 15.15 -14.69
C VAL A 70 -0.75 15.67 -13.83
N VAL A 71 0.08 14.75 -13.34
CA VAL A 71 1.31 15.03 -12.58
C VAL A 71 2.50 14.80 -13.51
N GLY A 72 3.26 15.85 -13.83
CA GLY A 72 4.37 15.78 -14.78
C GLY A 72 3.96 16.08 -16.23
N TYR A 73 3.54 17.33 -16.48
CA TYR A 73 3.16 17.81 -17.82
C TYR A 73 3.43 19.32 -18.01
N PRO A 74 4.35 19.75 -18.89
CA PRO A 74 5.20 18.94 -19.77
C PRO A 74 6.53 18.47 -19.13
N THR A 75 6.92 18.96 -17.96
CA THR A 75 8.22 18.66 -17.32
C THR A 75 8.09 17.78 -16.06
N LEU A 76 8.88 18.04 -15.01
CA LEU A 76 8.81 17.30 -13.75
C LEU A 76 7.65 17.81 -12.90
N GLY A 77 6.78 16.91 -12.44
CA GLY A 77 5.72 17.17 -11.48
C GLY A 77 5.70 16.12 -10.38
N THR A 78 5.33 16.53 -9.17
CA THR A 78 5.24 15.66 -8.00
C THR A 78 3.98 15.94 -7.21
N MET A 79 3.34 14.89 -6.67
CA MET A 79 2.21 14.99 -5.74
C MET A 79 2.42 14.06 -4.55
N LEU A 80 2.19 14.57 -3.35
CA LEU A 80 2.24 13.83 -2.09
C LEU A 80 0.90 13.97 -1.39
N VAL A 81 0.27 12.83 -1.13
CA VAL A 81 -1.02 12.69 -0.43
C VAL A 81 -0.74 11.94 0.87
N GLU A 82 -0.76 12.64 2.00
CA GLU A 82 -0.36 12.08 3.29
C GLU A 82 -1.28 12.44 4.46
N ASP A 83 -1.16 11.65 5.53
CA ASP A 83 -1.83 11.82 6.83
C ASP A 83 -3.36 11.96 6.78
N GLY A 84 -3.98 11.27 5.81
CA GLY A 84 -5.42 11.28 5.54
C GLY A 84 -5.87 12.30 4.48
N GLY A 85 -4.94 12.91 3.73
CA GLY A 85 -5.25 13.74 2.57
C GLY A 85 -6.00 12.98 1.48
N GLN A 86 -6.79 13.69 0.66
CA GLN A 86 -7.68 13.09 -0.34
C GLN A 86 -7.58 13.80 -1.69
N VAL A 87 -7.54 13.03 -2.78
CA VAL A 87 -7.54 13.51 -4.16
C VAL A 87 -8.63 12.79 -4.96
N ILE A 88 -9.48 13.55 -5.66
CA ILE A 88 -10.62 13.03 -6.43
C ILE A 88 -10.64 13.69 -7.82
N ASN A 89 -10.69 12.86 -8.87
CA ASN A 89 -10.74 13.29 -10.26
C ASN A 89 -11.39 12.22 -11.15
N GLY A 90 -11.55 12.56 -12.43
CA GLY A 90 -11.92 11.65 -13.51
C GLY A 90 -10.80 10.68 -13.87
N ASN A 91 -9.97 11.07 -14.84
CA ASN A 91 -8.81 10.29 -15.28
C ASN A 91 -7.54 10.79 -14.61
N GLY A 92 -6.68 9.88 -14.15
CA GLY A 92 -5.38 10.19 -13.56
C GLY A 92 -4.23 9.88 -14.49
N TYR A 93 -3.23 10.76 -14.52
CA TYR A 93 -2.00 10.55 -15.26
C TYR A 93 -0.78 10.89 -14.40
N VAL A 94 0.17 9.96 -14.31
CA VAL A 94 1.48 10.17 -13.70
C VAL A 94 2.52 10.05 -14.80
N GLY A 95 3.15 11.16 -15.19
CA GLY A 95 4.12 11.23 -16.29
C GLY A 95 3.49 11.04 -17.67
N TYR A 96 2.80 12.07 -18.16
CA TYR A 96 2.12 12.02 -19.47
C TYR A 96 3.11 12.21 -20.63
N ILE A 97 3.74 13.38 -20.75
CA ILE A 97 4.94 13.58 -21.61
C ILE A 97 6.18 13.98 -20.80
N GLY A 98 6.00 14.36 -19.54
CA GLY A 98 7.06 14.72 -18.61
C GLY A 98 7.40 13.59 -17.65
N ALA A 99 7.98 13.96 -16.50
CA ALA A 99 8.27 13.06 -15.40
C ALA A 99 7.26 13.31 -14.27
N GLY A 100 6.47 12.31 -13.91
CA GLY A 100 5.51 12.38 -12.82
C GLY A 100 5.90 11.45 -11.67
N THR A 101 5.83 11.96 -10.44
CA THR A 101 5.90 11.11 -9.24
C THR A 101 4.73 11.39 -8.31
N VAL A 102 3.96 10.36 -7.96
CA VAL A 102 2.90 10.46 -6.95
C VAL A 102 3.21 9.52 -5.80
N THR A 103 3.06 10.01 -4.56
CA THR A 103 3.11 9.17 -3.35
C THR A 103 1.81 9.33 -2.58
N VAL A 104 1.14 8.21 -2.28
CA VAL A 104 -0.05 8.16 -1.42
C VAL A 104 0.27 7.30 -0.20
N ARG A 105 0.22 7.89 1.00
CA ARG A 105 0.73 7.24 2.21
C ARG A 105 0.09 7.66 3.53
N GLY A 106 0.15 6.81 4.54
CA GLY A 106 -0.34 7.13 5.89
C GLY A 106 -1.87 7.18 5.98
N SER A 107 -2.34 7.54 7.17
CA SER A 107 -3.75 7.72 7.49
C SER A 107 -3.90 8.84 8.52
N HIS A 108 -5.11 9.40 8.64
CA HIS A 108 -5.37 10.47 9.59
C HIS A 108 -5.20 9.96 11.04
N PRO A 109 -4.29 10.55 11.86
CA PRO A 109 -3.85 9.97 13.13
C PRO A 109 -4.92 9.86 14.23
N VAL A 110 -6.14 10.36 14.01
CA VAL A 110 -7.25 10.28 14.99
C VAL A 110 -8.40 9.39 14.51
N SER A 111 -8.77 9.44 13.23
CA SER A 111 -9.88 8.64 12.68
C SER A 111 -9.44 7.35 11.98
N GLY A 112 -8.16 7.26 11.57
CA GLY A 112 -7.64 6.13 10.80
C GLY A 112 -8.00 6.16 9.30
N ASP A 113 -8.63 7.23 8.81
CA ASP A 113 -8.97 7.37 7.39
C ASP A 113 -7.70 7.37 6.52
N PRO A 114 -7.55 6.47 5.54
CA PRO A 114 -6.33 6.37 4.73
C PRO A 114 -6.21 7.59 3.81
N SER A 115 -4.96 8.04 3.62
CA SER A 115 -4.63 8.95 2.52
C SER A 115 -5.02 8.30 1.20
N SER A 116 -5.73 9.02 0.33
CA SER A 116 -6.33 8.40 -0.83
C SER A 116 -6.34 9.23 -2.10
N TRP A 117 -6.20 8.54 -3.24
CA TRP A 117 -6.37 9.09 -4.57
C TRP A 117 -7.40 8.26 -5.34
N SER A 118 -8.54 8.87 -5.67
CA SER A 118 -9.68 8.22 -6.31
C SER A 118 -9.97 8.79 -7.69
N ASN A 119 -9.65 7.99 -8.71
CA ASN A 119 -10.00 8.25 -10.10
C ASN A 119 -11.33 7.54 -10.40
N SER A 120 -12.36 8.26 -10.88
CA SER A 120 -13.61 7.64 -11.31
C SER A 120 -13.50 6.98 -12.70
N GLY A 121 -12.55 7.48 -13.51
CA GLY A 121 -12.07 6.88 -14.75
C GLY A 121 -10.80 6.07 -14.54
N PHE A 122 -9.96 6.03 -15.58
CA PHE A 122 -8.72 5.25 -15.57
C PHE A 122 -7.56 5.98 -14.89
N LEU A 123 -6.49 5.24 -14.59
CA LEU A 123 -5.22 5.76 -14.12
C LEU A 123 -4.08 5.26 -15.01
N MET A 124 -3.33 6.18 -15.63
CA MET A 124 -2.12 5.88 -16.39
C MET A 124 -0.86 6.26 -15.61
N VAL A 125 0.10 5.34 -15.56
CA VAL A 125 1.42 5.57 -14.96
C VAL A 125 2.46 5.36 -16.05
N GLY A 126 3.00 6.46 -16.58
CA GLY A 126 3.77 6.51 -17.82
C GLY A 126 2.85 6.36 -19.05
N ASP A 127 2.50 7.47 -19.69
CA ASP A 127 1.87 7.51 -21.03
C ASP A 127 2.75 8.30 -22.02
N GLN A 128 2.32 8.51 -23.29
CA GLN A 128 2.92 9.37 -24.34
C GLN A 128 4.45 9.63 -24.35
N GLY A 129 5.30 8.64 -24.04
CA GLY A 129 6.75 8.80 -23.87
C GLY A 129 7.22 9.43 -22.55
N GLY A 130 6.31 9.86 -21.67
CA GLY A 130 6.61 10.29 -20.31
C GLY A 130 7.05 9.15 -19.37
N THR A 131 7.49 9.54 -18.18
CA THR A 131 7.93 8.61 -17.12
C THR A 131 7.12 8.82 -15.85
N GLY A 132 6.39 7.79 -15.42
CA GLY A 132 5.51 7.83 -14.25
C GLY A 132 5.98 6.90 -13.14
N ILE A 133 6.01 7.43 -11.90
CA ILE A 133 6.27 6.65 -10.68
C ILE A 133 5.11 6.87 -9.71
N LEU A 134 4.41 5.81 -9.35
CA LEU A 134 3.35 5.82 -8.34
C LEU A 134 3.77 4.97 -7.14
N ASN A 135 3.97 5.61 -6.00
CA ASN A 135 4.25 4.96 -4.72
C ASN A 135 2.96 4.89 -3.91
N ILE A 136 2.61 3.68 -3.46
CA ILE A 136 1.48 3.41 -2.58
C ILE A 136 2.05 2.66 -1.39
N GLU A 137 2.14 3.33 -0.24
CA GLU A 137 2.91 2.87 0.92
C GLU A 137 2.15 3.17 2.22
N GLN A 138 2.56 2.58 3.35
CA GLN A 138 2.13 2.98 4.70
C GLN A 138 0.61 3.13 4.88
N GLY A 139 -0.19 2.23 4.31
CA GLY A 139 -1.67 2.27 4.38
C GLY A 139 -2.39 3.20 3.39
N GLY A 140 -1.67 3.89 2.50
CA GLY A 140 -2.25 4.73 1.45
C GLY A 140 -3.06 3.93 0.42
N LEU A 141 -4.07 4.57 -0.20
CA LEU A 141 -5.11 3.91 -0.98
C LEU A 141 -5.37 4.58 -2.34
N VAL A 142 -5.11 3.87 -3.43
CA VAL A 142 -5.39 4.35 -4.81
C VAL A 142 -6.55 3.58 -5.44
N ARG A 143 -7.47 4.32 -6.07
CA ARG A 143 -8.61 3.78 -6.83
C ARG A 143 -8.61 4.27 -8.28
N ALA A 144 -9.01 3.39 -9.18
CA ALA A 144 -9.31 3.66 -10.58
C ALA A 144 -10.31 2.62 -11.11
N SER A 145 -11.01 2.91 -12.21
CA SER A 145 -11.79 1.88 -12.91
C SER A 145 -10.87 0.85 -13.59
N GLU A 146 -9.74 1.31 -14.11
CA GLU A 146 -8.70 0.54 -14.79
C GLU A 146 -7.34 1.23 -14.64
N VAL A 147 -6.26 0.46 -14.49
CA VAL A 147 -4.89 0.98 -14.36
C VAL A 147 -4.04 0.48 -15.52
N THR A 148 -3.27 1.36 -16.16
CA THR A 148 -2.28 0.97 -17.19
C THR A 148 -0.91 1.55 -16.87
N ILE A 149 0.11 0.70 -16.91
CA ILE A 149 1.52 1.03 -16.64
C ILE A 149 2.30 1.00 -17.96
N GLY A 150 2.99 2.08 -18.33
CA GLY A 150 3.79 2.15 -19.56
C GLY A 150 2.92 2.05 -20.82
N SER A 151 1.90 2.90 -20.94
CA SER A 151 0.87 2.87 -21.99
C SER A 151 1.45 2.94 -23.42
N GLY A 152 2.14 4.04 -23.74
CA GLY A 152 2.81 4.26 -25.03
C GLY A 152 4.14 3.51 -25.14
N SER A 153 4.58 3.20 -26.36
CA SER A 153 5.74 2.33 -26.62
C SER A 153 7.11 2.87 -26.20
N SER A 154 7.21 4.16 -25.90
CA SER A 154 8.40 4.81 -25.32
C SER A 154 8.20 5.26 -23.86
N SER A 155 7.01 5.02 -23.30
CA SER A 155 6.65 5.39 -21.93
C SER A 155 7.30 4.47 -20.91
N ASN A 156 7.58 4.99 -19.71
CA ASN A 156 8.12 4.20 -18.60
C ASN A 156 7.24 4.38 -17.37
N GLY A 157 6.54 3.31 -16.98
CA GLY A 157 5.68 3.30 -15.80
C GLY A 157 6.21 2.38 -14.72
N THR A 158 6.19 2.87 -13.48
CA THR A 158 6.50 2.10 -12.27
C THR A 158 5.41 2.32 -11.22
N ILE A 159 4.76 1.24 -10.78
CA ILE A 159 3.97 1.23 -9.55
C ILE A 159 4.77 0.51 -8.47
N ASN A 160 5.06 1.21 -7.37
CA ASN A 160 5.65 0.68 -6.16
C ASN A 160 4.53 0.46 -5.14
N LEU A 161 4.14 -0.81 -4.94
CA LEU A 161 3.05 -1.23 -4.06
C LEU A 161 3.64 -1.83 -2.78
N LEU A 162 3.84 -0.96 -1.79
CA LEU A 162 4.72 -1.19 -0.64
C LEU A 162 3.96 -1.20 0.70
N GLY A 163 4.58 -1.75 1.73
CA GLY A 163 4.22 -1.49 3.12
C GLY A 163 4.51 -2.66 4.05
N ASP A 164 4.25 -2.47 5.33
CA ASP A 164 4.64 -3.43 6.37
C ASP A 164 3.54 -3.59 7.44
N ALA A 165 3.75 -4.51 8.37
CA ALA A 165 2.79 -4.84 9.43
C ALA A 165 2.63 -3.76 10.53
N LEU A 166 3.52 -2.76 10.60
CA LEU A 166 3.52 -1.68 11.58
C LEU A 166 3.04 -0.36 10.96
N SER A 167 3.58 0.01 9.80
CA SER A 167 3.26 1.25 9.07
C SER A 167 2.00 1.14 8.21
N GLY A 168 1.51 -0.08 7.99
CA GLY A 168 0.38 -0.37 7.12
C GLY A 168 0.78 -0.67 5.68
N ARG A 169 -0.13 -1.36 4.97
CA ARG A 169 0.09 -1.87 3.61
C ARG A 169 -0.60 -0.96 2.59
N GLY A 170 0.15 -0.43 1.62
CA GLY A 170 -0.41 0.36 0.53
C GLY A 170 -1.38 -0.48 -0.31
N VAL A 171 -2.47 0.12 -0.78
CA VAL A 171 -3.58 -0.59 -1.45
C VAL A 171 -3.87 0.02 -2.81
N ILE A 172 -3.97 -0.81 -3.85
CA ILE A 172 -4.54 -0.42 -5.14
C ILE A 172 -5.83 -1.21 -5.42
N GLU A 173 -6.91 -0.49 -5.73
CA GLU A 173 -8.25 -1.03 -5.92
C GLU A 173 -8.78 -0.66 -7.32
N THR A 174 -8.93 -1.65 -8.20
CA THR A 174 -9.23 -1.47 -9.63
C THR A 174 -9.90 -2.72 -10.23
N SER A 175 -10.49 -2.65 -11.42
CA SER A 175 -10.95 -3.86 -12.12
C SER A 175 -9.78 -4.66 -12.74
N ARG A 176 -8.68 -3.97 -13.09
CA ARG A 176 -7.44 -4.57 -13.62
C ARG A 176 -6.25 -3.61 -13.61
N ILE A 177 -5.06 -4.18 -13.75
CA ILE A 177 -3.78 -3.52 -14.02
C ILE A 177 -3.21 -4.12 -15.31
N ASN A 178 -2.94 -3.29 -16.30
CA ASN A 178 -2.31 -3.71 -17.55
C ASN A 178 -0.85 -3.23 -17.62
N ALA A 179 0.06 -4.07 -18.10
CA ALA A 179 1.22 -3.58 -18.83
C ALA A 179 0.79 -3.06 -20.21
N GLY A 180 1.24 -1.85 -20.56
CA GLY A 180 1.04 -1.25 -21.88
C GLY A 180 2.11 -1.68 -22.89
N ASN A 181 2.38 -0.83 -23.88
CA ASN A 181 3.35 -1.11 -24.94
C ASN A 181 4.80 -0.68 -24.61
N GLY A 182 5.00 0.10 -23.55
CA GLY A 182 6.29 0.58 -23.07
C GLY A 182 6.84 -0.23 -21.90
N THR A 183 7.71 0.37 -21.10
CA THR A 183 8.25 -0.26 -19.89
C THR A 183 7.19 -0.26 -18.79
N ALA A 184 6.76 -1.44 -18.35
CA ALA A 184 5.77 -1.61 -17.29
C ALA A 184 6.37 -2.35 -16.08
N ALA A 185 6.64 -1.62 -14.99
CA ALA A 185 7.11 -2.19 -13.73
C ALA A 185 6.00 -2.15 -12.67
N LEU A 186 5.71 -3.31 -12.07
CA LEU A 186 4.92 -3.44 -10.85
C LEU A 186 5.82 -4.07 -9.78
N VAL A 187 6.33 -3.23 -8.89
CA VAL A 187 7.17 -3.61 -7.75
C VAL A 187 6.25 -3.85 -6.56
N ILE A 188 6.34 -5.02 -5.94
CA ILE A 188 5.50 -5.38 -4.79
C ILE A 188 6.39 -5.82 -3.63
N ASP A 189 6.35 -5.05 -2.55
CA ASP A 189 6.98 -5.40 -1.27
C ASP A 189 6.02 -5.01 -0.14
N GLY A 190 5.00 -5.85 0.04
CA GLY A 190 4.07 -5.80 1.16
C GLY A 190 2.73 -5.09 0.94
N GLY A 191 2.42 -4.59 -0.25
CA GLY A 191 1.12 -3.97 -0.53
C GLY A 191 -0.01 -4.95 -0.94
N VAL A 192 -1.20 -4.39 -1.16
CA VAL A 192 -2.45 -5.09 -1.44
C VAL A 192 -2.96 -4.78 -2.85
N LEU A 193 -3.18 -5.83 -3.64
CA LEU A 193 -3.88 -5.80 -4.92
C LEU A 193 -5.36 -6.18 -4.67
N ARG A 194 -6.28 -5.21 -4.80
CA ARG A 194 -7.73 -5.44 -4.66
C ARG A 194 -8.44 -5.35 -5.99
N THR A 195 -9.26 -6.35 -6.32
CA THR A 195 -10.16 -6.27 -7.48
C THR A 195 -11.51 -5.64 -7.14
N THR A 196 -12.11 -4.96 -8.12
CA THR A 196 -13.49 -4.44 -8.08
C THR A 196 -14.45 -5.15 -9.05
N ALA A 197 -13.97 -6.16 -9.79
CA ALA A 197 -14.76 -6.91 -10.77
C ALA A 197 -14.23 -8.33 -10.99
N ASP A 198 -15.03 -9.16 -11.66
CA ASP A 198 -14.59 -10.44 -12.23
C ASP A 198 -13.76 -10.22 -13.49
N GLY A 199 -12.63 -10.92 -13.64
CA GLY A 199 -11.85 -10.92 -14.88
C GLY A 199 -10.35 -11.10 -14.70
N SER A 200 -9.60 -10.89 -15.79
CA SER A 200 -8.14 -10.89 -15.80
C SER A 200 -7.59 -9.61 -15.17
N PHE A 201 -7.01 -9.74 -13.98
CA PHE A 201 -6.62 -8.60 -13.14
C PHE A 201 -5.19 -8.11 -13.40
N LEU A 202 -4.22 -8.99 -13.69
CA LEU A 202 -2.87 -8.59 -14.11
C LEU A 202 -2.65 -9.00 -15.57
N ASN A 203 -2.66 -8.02 -16.49
CA ASN A 203 -2.58 -8.27 -17.93
C ASN A 203 -1.22 -7.89 -18.53
N ASN A 204 -0.81 -8.61 -19.57
CA ASN A 204 0.35 -8.32 -20.43
C ASN A 204 1.75 -8.29 -19.77
N PHE A 205 1.89 -8.55 -18.47
CA PHE A 205 3.20 -8.62 -17.81
C PHE A 205 4.03 -9.80 -18.37
N ILE A 206 5.01 -9.49 -19.23
CA ILE A 206 5.88 -10.47 -19.90
C ILE A 206 7.08 -10.94 -19.04
N LEU A 207 7.41 -10.20 -18.00
CA LEU A 207 8.46 -10.55 -17.03
C LEU A 207 7.85 -11.11 -15.74
N PRO A 208 8.54 -12.02 -15.02
CA PRO A 208 8.11 -12.45 -13.70
C PRO A 208 8.04 -11.29 -12.71
N ILE A 209 7.01 -11.27 -11.87
CA ILE A 209 6.85 -10.31 -10.78
C ILE A 209 7.51 -10.91 -9.53
N SER A 210 8.56 -10.25 -9.04
CA SER A 210 9.21 -10.64 -7.79
C SER A 210 8.41 -10.11 -6.60
N ILE A 211 8.05 -11.00 -5.67
CA ILE A 211 7.42 -10.68 -4.40
C ILE A 211 8.53 -10.40 -3.38
N GLY A 212 8.61 -9.14 -2.93
CA GLY A 212 9.55 -8.68 -1.91
C GLY A 212 9.32 -9.31 -0.53
N SER A 213 10.22 -9.07 0.42
CA SER A 213 10.23 -9.68 1.75
C SER A 213 8.93 -9.51 2.55
N GLU A 214 8.25 -8.37 2.43
CA GLU A 214 6.99 -8.09 3.12
C GLU A 214 5.78 -8.79 2.48
N GLY A 215 5.93 -9.40 1.30
CA GLY A 215 4.90 -10.23 0.66
C GLY A 215 3.96 -9.48 -0.30
N VAL A 216 2.80 -10.08 -0.57
CA VAL A 216 1.72 -9.51 -1.40
C VAL A 216 0.36 -10.03 -0.94
N TRP A 217 -0.65 -9.17 -0.88
CA TRP A 217 -2.03 -9.56 -0.60
C TRP A 217 -2.88 -9.44 -1.86
N PHE A 218 -3.43 -10.56 -2.31
CA PHE A 218 -4.45 -10.60 -3.36
C PHE A 218 -5.83 -10.60 -2.71
N ASP A 219 -6.44 -9.42 -2.66
CA ASP A 219 -7.79 -9.23 -2.16
C ASP A 219 -8.81 -9.41 -3.29
N SER A 220 -9.37 -10.61 -3.32
CA SER A 220 -10.44 -10.97 -4.25
C SER A 220 -11.73 -10.17 -4.05
N ASN A 221 -11.97 -9.56 -2.88
CA ASN A 221 -13.11 -8.67 -2.64
C ASN A 221 -14.50 -9.22 -3.08
N GLY A 222 -14.69 -10.55 -3.00
CA GLY A 222 -15.91 -11.25 -3.44
C GLY A 222 -15.93 -11.71 -4.91
N HIS A 223 -14.99 -11.26 -5.75
CA HIS A 223 -14.93 -11.49 -7.20
C HIS A 223 -13.98 -12.63 -7.61
N ILE A 224 -13.97 -12.96 -8.90
CA ILE A 224 -13.04 -13.88 -9.58
C ILE A 224 -11.88 -13.09 -10.21
N MET A 225 -10.77 -13.03 -9.47
CA MET A 225 -9.53 -12.34 -9.83
C MET A 225 -8.59 -13.33 -10.58
N ALA A 226 -8.59 -13.32 -11.91
CA ALA A 226 -7.70 -14.17 -12.70
C ALA A 226 -6.30 -13.54 -12.84
N VAL A 227 -5.26 -14.32 -12.56
CA VAL A 227 -3.87 -13.87 -12.45
C VAL A 227 -2.96 -14.79 -13.27
N SER A 228 -2.44 -14.26 -14.38
CA SER A 228 -1.59 -14.96 -15.35
C SER A 228 -0.06 -14.74 -15.23
N PRO A 229 0.48 -13.68 -14.58
CA PRO A 229 1.93 -13.54 -14.42
C PRO A 229 2.58 -14.69 -13.66
N ILE A 230 3.89 -14.84 -13.86
CA ILE A 230 4.76 -15.74 -13.10
C ILE A 230 5.28 -14.98 -11.88
N PHE A 231 5.19 -15.56 -10.69
CA PHE A 231 5.78 -15.00 -9.47
C PHE A 231 7.11 -15.64 -9.12
N THR A 232 8.00 -14.81 -8.58
CA THR A 232 9.31 -15.18 -8.01
C THR A 232 9.51 -14.45 -6.67
N GLY A 233 10.69 -14.58 -6.06
CA GLY A 233 10.98 -13.98 -4.74
C GLY A 233 10.64 -14.92 -3.58
N SER A 234 10.68 -14.38 -2.36
CA SER A 234 10.64 -15.17 -1.11
C SER A 234 9.69 -14.64 -0.03
N GLY A 235 9.01 -13.51 -0.25
CA GLY A 235 7.92 -13.07 0.64
C GLY A 235 6.68 -13.95 0.55
N THR A 236 5.65 -13.63 1.32
CA THR A 236 4.41 -14.41 1.32
C THR A 236 3.47 -14.04 0.17
N PHE A 237 2.83 -15.05 -0.42
CA PHE A 237 1.67 -14.87 -1.30
C PHE A 237 0.42 -15.07 -0.44
N ASN A 238 -0.37 -14.02 -0.20
CA ASN A 238 -1.48 -14.06 0.75
C ASN A 238 -2.81 -13.86 -0.01
N LYS A 239 -3.73 -14.81 0.12
CA LYS A 239 -5.07 -14.78 -0.49
C LYS A 239 -6.12 -14.36 0.55
N ILE A 240 -6.73 -13.20 0.32
CA ILE A 240 -7.79 -12.63 1.17
C ILE A 240 -9.06 -12.29 0.37
N GLY A 241 -10.09 -11.84 1.08
CA GLY A 241 -11.43 -11.58 0.54
C GLY A 241 -12.22 -12.86 0.23
N ALA A 242 -13.55 -12.76 0.18
CA ALA A 242 -14.44 -13.93 0.05
C ALA A 242 -14.43 -14.60 -1.35
N GLY A 243 -13.86 -13.93 -2.35
CA GLY A 243 -13.86 -14.38 -3.75
C GLY A 243 -12.74 -15.37 -4.09
N THR A 244 -12.51 -15.53 -5.39
CA THR A 244 -11.51 -16.46 -5.95
C THR A 244 -10.32 -15.70 -6.53
N VAL A 245 -9.10 -16.10 -6.19
CA VAL A 245 -7.91 -15.80 -7.02
C VAL A 245 -7.62 -17.03 -7.86
N ASN A 246 -7.59 -16.85 -9.18
CA ASN A 246 -7.39 -17.93 -10.13
C ASN A 246 -6.02 -17.81 -10.80
N LEU A 247 -5.02 -18.56 -10.32
CA LEU A 247 -3.71 -18.63 -10.94
C LEU A 247 -3.77 -19.47 -12.22
N THR A 248 -3.35 -18.87 -13.33
CA THR A 248 -3.17 -19.54 -14.63
C THR A 248 -1.70 -19.59 -15.06
N GLY A 249 -0.86 -18.71 -14.50
CA GLY A 249 0.60 -18.73 -14.63
C GLY A 249 1.27 -19.85 -13.82
N ASN A 250 2.48 -20.24 -14.22
CA ASN A 250 3.29 -21.25 -13.54
C ASN A 250 4.39 -20.59 -12.70
N SER A 251 4.12 -20.37 -11.41
CA SER A 251 5.04 -19.73 -10.46
C SER A 251 5.92 -20.77 -9.75
N SER A 252 6.55 -21.67 -10.52
CA SER A 252 7.47 -22.69 -9.98
C SER A 252 8.79 -22.13 -9.46
N GLY A 253 9.13 -20.88 -9.81
CA GLY A 253 10.28 -20.12 -9.30
C GLY A 253 10.01 -19.28 -8.05
N PHE A 254 8.81 -19.38 -7.45
CA PHE A 254 8.48 -18.75 -6.18
C PHE A 254 9.06 -19.55 -5.01
N GLY A 255 9.86 -18.91 -4.15
CA GLY A 255 10.51 -19.54 -3.00
C GLY A 255 9.83 -19.24 -1.66
N GLY A 256 8.75 -18.46 -1.66
CA GLY A 256 8.03 -18.05 -0.45
C GLY A 256 6.99 -19.05 0.05
N MET A 257 6.21 -18.62 1.04
CA MET A 257 5.04 -19.35 1.53
C MET A 257 3.77 -18.80 0.88
N THR A 258 2.85 -19.68 0.52
CA THR A 258 1.47 -19.31 0.14
C THR A 258 0.56 -19.42 1.36
N ILE A 259 -0.27 -18.42 1.62
CA ILE A 259 -1.23 -18.36 2.73
C ILE A 259 -2.62 -18.08 2.16
N ILE A 260 -3.63 -18.86 2.57
CA ILE A 260 -5.02 -18.72 2.13
C ILE A 260 -5.87 -18.43 3.36
N GLU A 261 -6.01 -17.13 3.67
CA GLU A 261 -6.74 -16.64 4.85
C GLU A 261 -8.26 -16.67 4.63
N ALA A 262 -8.72 -16.39 3.40
CA ALA A 262 -10.14 -16.33 3.07
C ALA A 262 -10.45 -16.67 1.60
N GLY A 263 -11.65 -17.18 1.34
CA GLY A 263 -12.14 -17.45 -0.01
C GLY A 263 -11.40 -18.62 -0.70
N THR A 264 -11.27 -18.55 -2.03
CA THR A 264 -10.66 -19.64 -2.82
C THR A 264 -9.37 -19.21 -3.51
N LEU A 265 -8.28 -19.93 -3.30
CA LEU A 265 -7.15 -19.96 -4.25
C LEU A 265 -7.40 -21.11 -5.23
N GLN A 266 -7.57 -20.80 -6.51
CA GLN A 266 -7.75 -21.77 -7.58
C GLN A 266 -6.52 -21.82 -8.47
N PHE A 267 -6.08 -23.04 -8.81
CA PHE A 267 -5.11 -23.29 -9.88
C PHE A 267 -5.86 -23.86 -11.10
N SER A 268 -5.75 -23.23 -12.28
CA SER A 268 -6.49 -23.67 -13.46
C SER A 268 -5.70 -23.73 -14.77
N GLY A 269 -6.36 -24.23 -15.82
CA GLY A 269 -5.75 -24.51 -17.11
C GLY A 269 -4.74 -25.66 -17.01
N THR A 270 -3.71 -25.64 -17.87
CA THR A 270 -2.61 -26.62 -17.84
C THR A 270 -1.47 -26.23 -16.91
N SER A 271 -1.34 -24.93 -16.62
CA SER A 271 -0.11 -24.32 -16.13
C SER A 271 -0.24 -23.64 -14.76
N GLY A 272 -1.47 -23.37 -14.28
CA GLY A 272 -1.71 -22.70 -13.00
C GLY A 272 -1.03 -23.42 -11.84
N PHE A 273 -0.04 -22.79 -11.22
CA PHE A 273 0.76 -23.35 -10.14
C PHE A 273 1.51 -22.26 -9.37
N ILE A 274 1.80 -22.52 -8.09
CA ILE A 274 2.78 -21.79 -7.28
C ILE A 274 3.56 -22.80 -6.44
N ALA A 275 4.86 -22.60 -6.31
CA ALA A 275 5.74 -23.45 -5.51
C ALA A 275 5.70 -23.09 -4.01
N GLY A 276 6.44 -23.85 -3.20
CA GLY A 276 6.52 -23.65 -1.75
C GLY A 276 5.42 -24.37 -0.95
N ASN A 277 5.39 -24.10 0.35
CA ASN A 277 4.36 -24.61 1.25
C ASN A 277 3.10 -23.75 1.17
N ILE A 278 1.93 -24.38 1.31
CA ILE A 278 0.63 -23.70 1.37
C ILE A 278 0.04 -23.86 2.78
N LEU A 279 -0.10 -22.76 3.51
CA LEU A 279 -0.97 -22.67 4.68
C LEU A 279 -2.39 -22.37 4.18
N ASN A 280 -3.33 -23.29 4.41
CA ASN A 280 -4.70 -23.19 3.91
C ASN A 280 -5.71 -23.20 5.06
N ASP A 281 -6.17 -22.00 5.44
CA ASP A 281 -7.24 -21.80 6.43
C ASP A 281 -8.61 -21.59 5.75
N SER A 282 -8.66 -21.63 4.40
CA SER A 282 -9.88 -21.52 3.59
C SER A 282 -9.92 -22.57 2.46
N ILE A 283 -10.13 -22.20 1.19
CA ILE A 283 -10.28 -23.16 0.09
C ILE A 283 -9.08 -23.12 -0.88
N LEU A 284 -8.43 -24.26 -1.08
CA LEU A 284 -7.52 -24.53 -2.20
C LEU A 284 -8.22 -25.41 -3.24
N SER A 285 -8.27 -24.95 -4.50
CA SER A 285 -9.00 -25.60 -5.60
C SER A 285 -8.11 -25.89 -6.81
N PHE A 286 -8.35 -27.02 -7.48
CA PHE A 286 -7.60 -27.47 -8.67
C PHE A 286 -8.55 -27.70 -9.84
N ASN A 287 -8.72 -26.69 -10.70
CA ASN A 287 -9.56 -26.75 -11.90
C ASN A 287 -8.67 -26.93 -13.16
N ARG A 288 -7.93 -28.04 -13.18
CA ARG A 288 -6.88 -28.34 -14.15
C ARG A 288 -7.47 -29.00 -15.41
N SER A 289 -7.36 -28.35 -16.57
CA SER A 289 -7.87 -28.86 -17.84
C SER A 289 -7.09 -30.05 -18.41
N ASN A 290 -5.95 -30.40 -17.80
CA ASN A 290 -5.14 -31.59 -18.09
C ASN A 290 -5.24 -32.68 -17.02
N ALA A 291 -6.18 -32.59 -16.07
CA ALA A 291 -6.45 -33.69 -15.15
C ALA A 291 -7.12 -34.86 -15.90
N PRO A 292 -6.55 -36.08 -15.89
CA PRO A 292 -7.23 -37.24 -16.47
C PRO A 292 -8.46 -37.58 -15.62
N PHE A 293 -9.62 -37.71 -16.26
CA PHE A 293 -10.85 -38.19 -15.62
C PHE A 293 -10.58 -39.54 -14.94
N ARG A 294 -10.62 -39.55 -13.60
CA ARG A 294 -10.70 -40.77 -12.80
C ARG A 294 -12.15 -40.93 -12.34
N ALA A 295 -12.87 -41.76 -13.09
CA ALA A 295 -14.10 -42.42 -12.62
C ALA A 295 -13.75 -43.58 -11.67
#